data_AF-A0A151RJR9-F1
#
_entry.id   AF-A0A151RJR9-F1
#
_cell.length_a   1.000
_cell.length_b   1.000
_cell.length_c   1.000
_cell.angle_alpha   90.00
_cell.angle_beta   90.00
_cell.angle_gamma   90.00
#
_symmetry.space_group_name_H-M   'P 1'
#
loop_
_entity.id
_entity.type
_entity.pdbx_description
1 polymer ?
#
loop_
_entity_poly.entity_id
_entity_poly.type
_entity_poly.pdbx_seq_one_letter_code
_entity_poly.pdbx_strand_id
1 'polypeptide(L)' 'MDILGPFPPAKGQLKFLLVAIDYFIQWIEACPLAKITTENVQKFTWRNIICRFGIPHTLVTDNG' A
#
# COMPACT_ATOMS: atom_id res chain seq x y z
N MET A 1 -4.81 1.40 5.33
CA MET A 1 -4.01 0.59 4.39
C MET A 1 -4.56 -0.80 4.41
N ASP A 2 -4.62 -1.40 3.25
CA ASP A 2 -5.19 -2.73 3.07
C ASP A 2 -4.45 -3.44 1.93
N ILE A 3 -4.46 -4.77 1.94
CA ILE A 3 -3.86 -5.61 0.91
C ILE A 3 -4.97 -6.39 0.22
N LEU A 4 -5.14 -6.12 -1.07
CA LEU A 4 -6.10 -6.82 -1.90
C LEU A 4 -5.41 -8.00 -2.62
N GLY A 5 -6.10 -9.14 -2.69
CA GLY A 5 -5.70 -10.29 -3.49
C GLY A 5 -5.85 -11.64 -2.77
N PRO A 6 -5.28 -12.72 -3.33
CA PRO A 6 -4.47 -12.75 -4.54
C PRO A 6 -5.28 -12.62 -5.84
N PHE A 7 -4.79 -11.81 -6.78
CA PHE A 7 -5.30 -11.66 -8.15
C PHE A 7 -4.60 -12.63 -9.12
N PRO A 8 -5.13 -12.82 -10.35
CA PRO A 8 -4.40 -13.50 -11.42
C PRO A 8 -3.00 -12.87 -11.59
N PRO A 9 -1.93 -13.68 -11.59
CA PRO A 9 -0.58 -13.15 -11.55
C PRO A 9 -0.23 -12.42 -12.84
N ALA A 10 0.26 -11.18 -12.69
CA ALA A 10 0.82 -10.40 -13.79
C ALA A 10 2.32 -10.69 -13.98
N LYS A 11 2.94 -10.04 -14.96
CA LYS A 11 4.39 -10.12 -15.21
C LYS A 11 5.17 -9.86 -13.91
N GLY A 12 6.10 -10.76 -13.58
CA GLY A 12 6.88 -10.69 -12.34
C GLY A 12 6.18 -11.26 -11.10
N GLN A 13 5.14 -12.09 -11.29
CA GLN A 13 4.38 -12.74 -10.20
C GLN A 13 3.67 -11.74 -9.28
N LEU A 14 3.42 -10.52 -9.76
CA LEU A 14 2.64 -9.51 -9.05
C LEU A 14 1.19 -10.00 -8.95
N LYS A 15 0.74 -10.25 -7.73
CA LYS A 15 -0.58 -10.85 -7.45
C LYS A 15 -1.30 -10.20 -6.27
N PHE A 16 -0.68 -9.25 -5.59
CA PHE A 16 -1.30 -8.48 -4.51
C PHE A 16 -1.28 -7.00 -4.85
N LEU A 17 -2.20 -6.23 -4.27
CA LEU A 17 -2.23 -4.79 -4.37
C LEU A 17 -2.23 -4.20 -2.96
N LEU A 18 -1.19 -3.46 -2.60
CA LEU A 18 -1.17 -2.66 -1.38
C LEU A 18 -1.83 -1.31 -1.67
N VAL A 19 -2.85 -0.96 -0.91
CA VAL A 19 -3.65 0.25 -1.12
C VAL A 19 -3.64 1.11 0.14
N ALA A 20 -3.44 2.41 -0.03
CA ALA A 20 -3.67 3.43 0.97
C ALA A 20 -4.67 4.46 0.45
N ILE A 21 -5.62 4.84 1.30
CA ILE A 21 -6.60 5.88 1.00
C ILE A 21 -6.40 7.00 2.00
N ASP A 22 -6.21 8.22 1.50
CA ASP A 22 -6.33 9.42 2.32
C ASP A 22 -7.81 9.71 2.56
N TYR A 23 -8.24 9.62 3.81
CA TYR A 23 -9.62 9.85 4.21
C TYR A 23 -10.10 11.29 3.96
N PHE A 24 -9.22 12.29 3.97
CA PHE A 24 -9.65 13.69 3.87
C PHE A 24 -9.99 14.07 2.44
N ILE A 25 -9.07 13.84 1.51
CA ILE A 25 -9.24 14.18 0.09
C ILE A 25 -9.75 13.01 -0.75
N GLN A 26 -9.96 11.83 -0.15
CA GLN A 26 -10.34 10.59 -0.84
C GLN A 26 -9.34 10.18 -1.94
N TRP A 27 -8.05 10.48 -1.73
CA TRP A 27 -6.98 10.13 -2.68
C TRP A 27 -6.49 8.71 -2.45
N ILE A 28 -6.22 7.97 -3.53
CA ILE A 28 -5.84 6.56 -3.47
C ILE A 28 -4.41 6.40 -4.00
N GLU A 29 -3.54 5.80 -3.20
CA GLU A 29 -2.22 5.32 -3.60
C GLU A 29 -2.24 3.79 -3.61
N ALA A 30 -1.82 3.18 -4.72
CA ALA A 30 -1.83 1.72 -4.88
C ALA A 30 -0.52 1.21 -5.48
N CYS A 31 -0.02 0.08 -5.00
CA CYS A 31 1.21 -0.53 -5.48
C CYS A 31 1.07 -2.05 -5.63
N PRO A 32 1.40 -2.62 -6.81
CA PRO A 32 1.34 -4.06 -6.99
C PRO A 32 2.53 -4.75 -6.32
N LEU A 33 2.29 -5.89 -5.67
CA LEU A 33 3.28 -6.69 -4.95
C LEU A 33 3.28 -8.14 -5.41
N ALA A 34 4.47 -8.74 -5.52
CA ALA A 34 4.62 -10.18 -5.75
C ALA A 34 4.49 -10.99 -4.46
N LYS A 35 4.97 -10.42 -3.35
CA LYS A 35 4.92 -10.97 -1.99
C LYS A 35 4.57 -9.86 -1.00
N ILE A 36 3.75 -10.22 -0.03
CA ILE A 36 3.43 -9.36 1.12
C ILE A 36 4.59 -9.49 2.10
N THR A 37 5.36 -8.41 2.26
CA THR A 37 6.44 -8.35 3.26
C THR A 37 6.43 -6.98 3.92
N THR A 38 6.91 -6.92 5.16
CA THR A 38 6.98 -5.67 5.92
C THR A 38 7.88 -4.64 5.23
N GLU A 39 8.96 -5.06 4.58
CA GLU A 39 9.86 -4.16 3.86
C GLU A 39 9.17 -3.50 2.66
N ASN A 40 8.32 -4.25 1.94
CA ASN A 40 7.55 -3.72 0.82
C ASN A 40 6.52 -2.68 1.30
N VAL A 41 5.83 -2.95 2.41
CA VAL A 41 4.88 -2.02 3.03
C VAL A 41 5.59 -0.76 3.51
N GLN A 42 6.71 -0.90 4.24
CA GLN A 42 7.50 0.25 4.71
C GLN A 42 8.01 1.12 3.55
N LYS A 43 8.53 0.49 2.49
CA LYS A 43 9.02 1.19 1.30
C LYS A 43 7.90 1.95 0.60
N PHE A 44 6.72 1.35 0.49
CA PHE A 44 5.53 2.00 -0.06
C PHE A 44 5.10 3.20 0.80
N THR A 45 4.95 3.02 2.12
CA THR A 45 4.54 4.07 3.05
C THR A 45 5.52 5.24 3.04
N TRP A 46 6.82 4.96 3.08
CA TRP A 46 7.83 6.01 3.06
C TRP A 46 7.80 6.81 1.76
N ARG A 47 7.85 6.13 0.61
CA ARG A 47 7.98 6.79 -0.70
C ARG A 47 6.68 7.47 -1.16
N ASN A 48 5.54 6.79 -1.01
CA ASN A 48 4.29 7.26 -1.59
C ASN A 48 3.46 8.11 -0.62
N ILE A 49 3.70 8.01 0.69
CA ILE A 49 2.95 8.78 1.69
C ILE A 49 3.86 9.81 2.36
N ILE A 50 4.86 9.36 3.12
CA ILE A 50 5.64 10.26 3.99
C ILE A 50 6.44 11.28 3.18
N CYS A 51 7.20 10.85 2.17
CA CYS A 51 8.02 11.75 1.37
C CYS A 51 7.20 12.71 0.48
N ARG A 52 5.93 12.39 0.18
CA ARG A 52 5.09 13.17 -0.74
C ARG A 52 4.12 14.11 -0.03
N PHE A 53 3.47 13.61 1.02
CA PHE A 53 2.40 14.29 1.73
C PHE A 53 2.76 14.65 3.18
N GLY A 54 3.90 14.15 3.67
CA GLY A 54 4.32 14.29 5.07
C GLY A 54 3.83 13.13 5.94
N ILE A 55 4.08 13.25 7.24
CA ILE A 55 3.72 12.21 8.21
C ILE A 55 2.20 12.26 8.45
N PRO A 56 1.46 11.18 8.19
CA PRO A 56 0.02 11.14 8.46
C PRO A 56 -0.22 11.24 9.97
N HIS A 57 -1.30 11.93 10.36
CA HIS A 57 -1.70 12.01 11.78
C HIS A 57 -2.07 10.63 12.34
N THR A 58 -2.78 9.83 11.56
CA THR A 58 -3.20 8.48 11.93
C THR A 58 -3.06 7.56 10.73
N LEU A 59 -2.55 6.36 10.97
CA LEU A 59 -2.46 5.29 9.98
C LEU A 59 -3.29 4.10 10.49
N VAL A 60 -4.37 3.78 9.78
CA VAL A 60 -5.27 2.68 10.12
C VAL A 60 -5.00 1.53 9.17
N THR A 61 -4.75 0.33 9.70
CA THR A 61 -4.61 -0.92 8.95
C THR A 61 -5.55 -1.98 9.53
N ASP A 62 -5.74 -3.08 8.80
CA ASP A 62 -6.28 -4.30 9.41
C ASP A 62 -5.22 -4.97 10.33
N ASN A 63 -5.61 -6.11 10.91
CA ASN A 63 -4.75 -6.93 11.77
C ASN A 63 -4.05 -8.06 10.99
N GLY A 64 -3.92 -7.93 9.67
CA GLY A 64 -3.33 -8.94 8.78
C GLY A 64 -1.84 -9.15 8.97
#